data_AF-A0A0F3QDL6-F1
#
_entry.id   AF-A0A0F3QDL6-F1
#
_cell.length_a   1.000
_cell.length_b   1.000
_cell.length_c   1.000
_cell.angle_alpha   90.00
_cell.angle_beta   90.00
_cell.angle_gamma   90.00
#
_symmetry.space_group_name_H-M   'P 1'
#
loop_
_entity.id
_entity.type
_entity.pdbx_description
1 polymer ?
#
loop_
_entity_poly.entity_id
_entity_poly.type
_entity_poly.pdbx_seq_one_letter_code
_entity_poly.pdbx_strand_id
1 'polypeptide(L)'
;MPDKIKHDKFFQKALSNPIVAREFFNMHLPSSIKALFSPTTLTLENDSFIEPNLKESITDILFSVKINDREGYLYLLAEHQSSSDYFMAFRLFKYMLNIAERHLNSYPDSKKFPFIYPLIYSNDHKKYTAPLNLWDLFENSELVKSTWSNDYQLINLRDISDEKLKENPWLAPLQILMKYINEPDLLPR
;
A
#
# COMPACT_ATOMS: atom_id res chain seq x y z
N MET A 1 11.45 26.22 10.32
CA MET A 1 11.26 25.83 8.90
C MET A 1 12.57 25.56 8.13
N PRO A 2 13.71 26.27 8.32
CA PRO A 2 14.97 25.91 7.66
C PRO A 2 15.66 24.66 8.25
N ASP A 3 15.56 24.45 9.56
CA ASP A 3 16.24 23.30 10.21
C ASP A 3 15.58 21.96 9.88
N LYS A 4 14.25 21.94 9.70
CA LYS A 4 13.50 20.76 9.26
C LYS A 4 14.08 20.17 7.97
N ILE A 5 14.17 21.01 6.94
CA ILE A 5 14.69 20.65 5.61
C ILE A 5 16.15 20.19 5.69
N LYS A 6 16.96 20.75 6.61
CA LYS A 6 18.35 20.33 6.81
C LYS A 6 18.45 18.94 7.41
N HIS A 7 17.63 18.62 8.40
CA HIS A 7 17.62 17.30 9.02
C HIS A 7 17.01 16.22 8.13
N ASP A 8 15.95 16.52 7.38
CA ASP A 8 15.41 15.64 6.35
C ASP A 8 16.48 15.23 5.33
N LYS A 9 17.18 16.23 4.77
CA LYS A 9 18.29 16.00 3.85
C LYS A 9 19.45 15.25 4.49
N PHE A 10 19.75 15.51 5.76
CA PHE A 10 20.77 14.76 6.50
C PHE A 10 20.39 13.29 6.64
N PHE A 11 19.14 12.98 7.00
CA PHE A 11 18.65 11.62 7.17
C PHE A 11 18.68 10.85 5.84
N GLN A 12 18.17 11.45 4.75
CA GLN A 12 18.28 10.89 3.40
C GLN A 12 19.74 10.63 3.02
N LYS A 13 20.62 11.60 3.28
CA LYS A 13 22.04 11.49 2.95
C LYS A 13 22.73 10.39 3.75
N ALA A 14 22.41 10.25 5.04
CA ALA A 14 22.93 9.17 5.88
C ALA A 14 22.49 7.80 5.35
N LEU A 15 21.22 7.64 5.03
CA LEU A 15 20.67 6.38 4.50
C LEU A 15 21.06 6.08 3.04
N SER A 16 21.58 7.06 2.29
CA SER A 16 22.22 6.79 1.00
C SER A 16 23.54 6.02 1.13
N ASN A 17 24.12 5.95 2.34
CA ASN A 17 25.26 5.07 2.62
C ASN A 17 24.75 3.64 2.86
N PRO A 18 25.14 2.65 2.03
CA PRO A 18 24.66 1.27 2.15
C PRO A 18 24.96 0.61 3.51
N ILE A 19 26.04 1.00 4.18
CA ILE A 19 26.39 0.47 5.51
C ILE A 19 25.37 0.97 6.53
N VAL A 20 25.11 2.28 6.54
CA VAL A 20 24.14 2.91 7.46
C VAL A 20 22.73 2.37 7.21
N ALA A 21 22.31 2.23 5.95
CA ALA A 21 21.01 1.67 5.62
C ALA A 21 20.85 0.22 6.12
N ARG A 22 21.86 -0.63 5.91
CA ARG A 22 21.85 -2.00 6.41
C ARG A 22 21.79 -2.07 7.93
N GLU A 23 22.58 -1.27 8.62
CA GLU A 23 22.55 -1.20 10.10
C GLU A 23 21.19 -0.74 10.61
N PHE A 24 20.61 0.29 9.98
CA PHE A 24 19.29 0.80 10.30
C PHE A 24 18.21 -0.30 10.20
N PHE A 25 18.11 -0.97 9.04
CA PHE A 25 17.11 -2.00 8.86
C PHE A 25 17.37 -3.24 9.73
N ASN A 26 18.63 -3.61 9.97
CA ASN A 26 18.97 -4.72 10.86
C ASN A 26 18.58 -4.43 12.32
N MET A 27 18.73 -3.18 12.77
CA MET A 27 18.37 -2.76 14.11
C MET A 27 16.85 -2.69 14.30
N HIS A 28 16.11 -2.17 13.33
CA HIS A 28 14.71 -1.79 13.53
C HIS A 28 13.67 -2.76 12.96
N LEU A 29 14.02 -3.61 11.98
CA LEU A 29 13.04 -4.55 11.44
C LEU A 29 12.80 -5.74 12.37
N PRO A 30 11.55 -6.23 12.48
CA PRO A 30 11.25 -7.47 13.18
C PRO A 30 12.02 -8.66 12.59
N SER A 31 12.38 -9.64 13.43
CA SER A 31 13.11 -10.83 12.98
C SER A 31 12.42 -11.59 11.85
N SER A 32 11.08 -11.63 11.86
CA SER A 32 10.28 -12.24 10.78
C SER A 32 10.47 -11.54 9.44
N ILE A 33 10.62 -10.22 9.42
CA ILE A 33 10.83 -9.43 8.21
C ILE A 33 12.29 -9.52 7.75
N LYS A 34 13.25 -9.45 8.70
CA LYS A 34 14.69 -9.62 8.41
C LYS A 34 15.02 -10.95 7.78
N ALA A 35 14.31 -12.02 8.17
CA ALA A 35 14.49 -13.34 7.60
C ALA A 35 14.06 -13.44 6.12
N LEU A 36 13.25 -12.49 5.62
CA LEU A 36 12.71 -12.54 4.26
C LEU A 36 13.64 -11.98 3.19
N PHE A 37 14.60 -11.10 3.54
CA PHE A 37 15.39 -10.39 2.54
C PHE A 37 16.89 -10.49 2.78
N SER A 38 17.65 -10.41 1.67
CA SER A 38 19.12 -10.41 1.71
C SER A 38 19.65 -8.99 1.93
N PRO A 39 20.33 -8.68 3.06
CA PRO A 39 20.80 -7.32 3.35
C PRO A 39 21.79 -6.76 2.32
N THR A 40 22.42 -7.61 1.51
CA THR A 40 23.37 -7.19 0.47
C THR A 40 22.70 -6.70 -0.80
N THR A 41 21.39 -6.95 -0.97
CA THR A 41 20.61 -6.54 -2.15
C THR A 41 19.85 -5.23 -1.94
N LEU A 42 20.05 -4.57 -0.81
CA LEU A 42 19.37 -3.32 -0.45
C LEU A 42 19.86 -2.16 -1.32
N THR A 43 18.96 -1.61 -2.12
CA THR A 43 19.24 -0.50 -3.05
C THR A 43 18.28 0.66 -2.83
N LEU A 44 18.82 1.88 -2.75
CA LEU A 44 18.02 3.09 -2.61
C LEU A 44 17.38 3.44 -3.96
N GLU A 45 16.05 3.58 -3.98
CA GLU A 45 15.30 4.02 -5.14
C GLU A 45 15.23 5.56 -5.19
N ASN A 46 15.20 6.12 -6.41
CA ASN A 46 15.19 7.57 -6.61
C ASN A 46 13.81 8.21 -6.34
N ASP A 47 13.81 9.50 -5.98
CA ASP A 47 12.65 10.36 -5.66
C ASP A 47 11.51 10.37 -6.69
N SER A 48 11.73 9.90 -7.92
CA SER A 48 10.70 9.82 -8.95
C SER A 48 9.55 8.88 -8.57
N PHE A 49 9.72 8.03 -7.56
CA PHE A 49 8.71 7.13 -6.99
C PHE A 49 7.59 7.83 -6.20
N ILE A 50 7.84 9.05 -5.72
CA ILE A 50 6.93 9.76 -4.81
C ILE A 50 6.14 10.80 -5.62
N GLU A 51 4.81 10.80 -5.51
CA GLU A 51 3.94 11.78 -6.16
C GLU A 51 4.37 13.22 -5.77
N PRO A 52 4.42 14.18 -6.73
CA PRO A 52 4.83 15.56 -6.46
C PRO A 52 4.03 16.26 -5.36
N ASN A 53 2.76 15.89 -5.21
CA ASN A 53 1.80 16.54 -4.29
C ASN A 53 1.96 16.13 -2.82
N LEU A 54 2.97 15.32 -2.47
CA LEU A 54 3.12 14.75 -1.13
C LEU A 54 4.34 15.26 -0.35
N LYS A 55 5.07 16.26 -0.85
CA LYS A 55 6.43 16.60 -0.37
C LYS A 55 6.58 17.53 0.85
N GLU A 56 5.52 17.95 1.54
CA GLU A 56 5.69 19.09 2.47
C GLU A 56 6.11 18.76 3.92
N SER A 57 6.26 17.49 4.33
CA SER A 57 6.56 17.21 5.74
C SER A 57 7.31 15.93 6.12
N ILE A 58 7.56 15.02 5.17
CA ILE A 58 8.15 13.70 5.45
C ILE A 58 9.30 13.43 4.48
N THR A 59 10.37 12.87 5.02
CA THR A 59 11.44 12.25 4.25
C THR A 59 10.96 10.90 3.75
N ASP A 60 10.45 10.87 2.53
CA ASP A 60 10.00 9.65 1.87
C ASP A 60 11.22 8.93 1.24
N ILE A 61 11.59 7.76 1.75
CA ILE A 61 12.72 6.95 1.26
C ILE A 61 12.22 5.56 0.88
N LEU A 62 12.47 5.15 -0.36
CA LEU A 62 12.13 3.81 -0.84
C LEU A 62 13.42 3.02 -1.07
N PHE A 63 13.45 1.80 -0.55
CA PHE A 63 14.49 0.83 -0.89
C PHE A 63 13.87 -0.36 -1.63
N SER A 64 14.54 -0.81 -2.68
CA SER A 64 14.31 -2.13 -3.27
C SER A 64 15.23 -3.16 -2.62
N VAL A 65 14.75 -4.39 -2.54
CA VAL A 65 15.46 -5.52 -1.96
C VAL A 65 14.92 -6.83 -2.52
N LYS A 66 15.76 -7.86 -2.64
CA LYS A 66 15.27 -9.19 -3.01
C LYS A 66 14.68 -9.93 -1.83
N ILE A 67 13.46 -10.44 -2.00
CA ILE A 67 12.74 -11.31 -1.07
C ILE A 67 12.46 -12.64 -1.76
N ASN A 68 13.08 -13.73 -1.28
CA ASN A 68 12.95 -15.07 -1.89
C ASN A 68 13.11 -15.06 -3.44
N ASP A 69 14.17 -14.41 -3.93
CA ASP A 69 14.50 -14.21 -5.35
C ASP A 69 13.49 -13.38 -6.17
N ARG A 70 12.55 -12.70 -5.51
CA ARG A 70 11.60 -11.77 -6.14
C ARG A 70 11.86 -10.34 -5.68
N GLU A 71 11.43 -9.38 -6.48
CA GLU A 71 11.47 -7.97 -6.09
C GLU A 71 10.56 -7.70 -4.88
N GLY A 72 11.11 -6.99 -3.91
CA GLY A 72 10.46 -6.52 -2.71
C GLY A 72 10.88 -5.09 -2.42
N TYR A 73 10.10 -4.40 -1.59
CA TYR A 73 10.35 -3.01 -1.24
C TYR A 73 10.26 -2.82 0.27
N LEU A 74 11.21 -2.07 0.81
CA LEU A 74 11.14 -1.50 2.14
C LEU A 74 10.86 -0.01 1.98
N TYR A 75 9.66 0.40 2.37
CA TYR A 75 9.24 1.80 2.27
C TYR A 75 9.36 2.46 3.63
N LEU A 76 10.25 3.44 3.71
CA LEU A 76 10.55 4.19 4.93
C LEU A 76 10.00 5.61 4.79
N LEU A 77 9.02 5.93 5.60
CA LEU A 77 8.64 7.31 5.88
C LEU A 77 9.39 7.77 7.13
N ALA A 78 10.32 8.69 6.99
CA ALA A 78 10.94 9.33 8.13
C ALA A 78 10.28 10.69 8.38
N GLU A 79 9.56 10.79 9.49
CA GLU A 79 8.95 12.04 9.91
C GLU A 79 9.97 12.84 10.72
N HIS A 80 10.47 13.93 10.15
CA HIS A 80 11.31 14.87 10.86
C HIS A 80 10.52 16.13 11.25
N GLN A 81 9.56 16.08 12.19
CA GLN A 81 9.17 17.22 13.05
C GLN A 81 8.13 16.87 14.14
N SER A 82 7.90 17.83 15.05
CA SER A 82 7.35 17.74 16.42
C SER A 82 5.84 17.48 16.60
N SER A 83 5.16 16.88 15.64
CA SER A 83 3.77 16.45 15.83
C SER A 83 3.34 15.36 14.84
N SER A 84 2.86 14.24 15.35
CA SER A 84 2.32 13.14 14.53
C SER A 84 1.17 13.60 13.65
N ASP A 85 1.29 13.42 12.32
CA ASP A 85 0.18 13.52 11.38
C ASP A 85 -0.88 12.45 11.70
N TYR A 86 -2.08 12.87 12.10
CA TYR A 86 -3.17 11.95 12.44
C TYR A 86 -3.56 11.04 11.27
N PHE A 87 -3.46 11.51 10.03
CA PHE A 87 -3.81 10.75 8.83
C PHE A 87 -2.64 10.00 8.21
N MET A 88 -1.53 9.84 8.94
CA MET A 88 -0.33 9.16 8.46
C MET A 88 -0.61 7.76 7.93
N ALA A 89 -1.47 6.98 8.62
CA ALA A 89 -1.81 5.64 8.18
C ALA A 89 -2.52 5.61 6.80
N PHE A 90 -3.37 6.58 6.51
CA PHE A 90 -4.01 6.72 5.20
C PHE A 90 -2.99 7.07 4.12
N ARG A 91 -2.11 8.04 4.41
CA ARG A 91 -1.04 8.45 3.50
C ARG A 91 -0.09 7.28 3.18
N LEU A 92 0.33 6.53 4.21
CA LEU A 92 1.18 5.37 4.08
C LEU A 92 0.54 4.28 3.22
N PHE A 93 -0.76 4.02 3.40
CA PHE A 93 -1.50 3.07 2.57
C PHE A 93 -1.57 3.50 1.11
N LYS A 94 -1.85 4.79 0.83
CA LYS A 94 -1.85 5.35 -0.53
C LYS A 94 -0.48 5.13 -1.20
N TYR A 95 0.61 5.38 -0.49
CA TYR A 95 1.95 5.17 -1.04
C TYR A 95 2.23 3.71 -1.38
N MET A 96 1.85 2.78 -0.51
CA MET A 96 2.03 1.35 -0.79
C MET A 96 1.30 0.94 -2.07
N LEU A 97 0.07 1.41 -2.28
CA LEU A 97 -0.67 1.16 -3.52
C LEU A 97 0.00 1.79 -4.75
N ASN A 98 0.49 3.03 -4.63
CA ASN A 98 1.21 3.70 -5.71
C ASN A 98 2.51 2.97 -6.09
N ILE A 99 3.26 2.46 -5.10
CA ILE A 99 4.47 1.64 -5.33
C ILE A 99 4.08 0.34 -6.05
N ALA A 100 3.01 -0.31 -5.61
CA ALA A 100 2.50 -1.54 -6.20
C ALA A 100 2.05 -1.35 -7.66
N GLU A 101 1.33 -0.27 -7.96
CA GLU A 101 0.90 0.10 -9.32
C GLU A 101 2.10 0.36 -10.23
N ARG A 102 3.09 1.13 -9.76
CA ARG A 102 4.33 1.39 -10.51
C ARG A 102 5.09 0.11 -10.80
N HIS A 103 5.15 -0.81 -9.85
CA HIS A 103 5.76 -2.12 -10.09
C HIS A 103 5.06 -2.86 -11.24
N LEU A 104 3.73 -2.88 -11.29
CA LEU A 104 3.02 -3.49 -12.43
C LEU A 104 3.31 -2.77 -13.75
N ASN A 105 3.43 -1.45 -13.74
CA ASN A 105 3.79 -0.68 -14.94
C ASN A 105 5.22 -0.96 -15.42
N SER A 106 6.16 -1.18 -14.50
CA SER A 106 7.55 -1.55 -14.82
C SER A 106 7.71 -3.02 -15.20
N TYR A 107 6.82 -3.89 -14.73
CA TYR A 107 6.83 -5.32 -15.00
C TYR A 107 5.44 -5.80 -15.49
N PRO A 108 5.06 -5.52 -16.76
CA PRO A 108 3.70 -5.78 -17.27
C PRO A 108 3.26 -7.25 -17.22
N ASP A 109 4.21 -8.18 -17.26
CA ASP A 109 3.94 -9.62 -17.16
C ASP A 109 3.69 -10.09 -15.71
N SER A 110 3.95 -9.23 -14.72
CA SER A 110 3.71 -9.57 -13.32
C SER A 110 2.22 -9.57 -13.01
N LYS A 111 1.74 -10.68 -12.43
CA LYS A 111 0.36 -10.80 -11.93
C LYS A 111 0.25 -10.56 -10.42
N LYS A 112 1.35 -10.21 -9.75
CA LYS A 112 1.40 -10.06 -8.30
C LYS A 112 2.16 -8.81 -7.91
N PHE A 113 1.70 -8.16 -6.86
CA PHE A 113 2.43 -7.06 -6.25
C PHE A 113 3.69 -7.57 -5.54
N PRO A 114 4.74 -6.73 -5.47
CA PRO A 114 5.89 -6.98 -4.63
C PRO A 114 5.47 -6.85 -3.15
N PHE A 115 6.21 -7.50 -2.26
CA PHE A 115 6.00 -7.25 -0.83
C PHE A 115 6.50 -5.84 -0.49
N ILE A 116 5.66 -5.03 0.17
CA ILE A 116 5.99 -3.66 0.58
C ILE A 116 5.89 -3.60 2.10
N TYR A 117 7.01 -3.31 2.77
CA TYR A 117 7.03 -3.13 4.22
C TYR A 117 7.07 -1.64 4.58
N PRO A 118 5.99 -1.07 5.12
CA PRO A 118 5.99 0.31 5.58
C PRO A 118 6.68 0.45 6.95
N LEU A 119 7.51 1.48 7.11
CA LEU A 119 8.11 1.86 8.39
C LEU A 119 8.01 3.37 8.58
N ILE A 120 7.66 3.79 9.80
CA ILE A 120 7.72 5.19 10.21
C ILE A 120 8.89 5.38 11.18
N TYR A 121 9.81 6.29 10.87
CA TYR A 121 10.87 6.72 11.78
C TYR A 121 10.55 8.12 12.29
N SER A 122 10.26 8.24 13.59
CA SER A 122 9.92 9.51 14.24
C SER A 122 10.95 9.84 15.33
N ASN A 123 11.35 11.11 15.39
CA ASN A 123 12.20 11.68 16.44
C ASN A 123 11.46 12.77 17.22
N ASP A 124 10.13 12.66 17.32
CA ASP A 124 9.33 13.60 18.13
C ASP A 124 9.62 13.40 19.63
N HIS A 125 9.69 14.51 20.36
CA HIS A 125 9.80 14.49 21.82
C HIS A 125 8.47 14.08 22.50
N LYS A 126 7.35 14.15 21.78
CA LYS A 126 6.04 13.71 22.25
C LYS A 126 5.78 12.25 21.88
N LYS A 127 4.94 11.59 22.69
CA LYS A 127 4.45 10.24 22.38
C LYS A 127 3.67 10.26 21.06
N TYR A 128 3.91 9.29 20.19
CA TYR A 128 3.14 9.10 18.97
C TYR A 128 1.68 8.76 19.30
N THR A 129 0.73 9.58 18.84
CA THR A 129 -0.71 9.42 19.12
C THR A 129 -1.55 9.13 17.88
N ALA A 130 -0.99 9.24 16.68
CA ALA A 130 -1.71 8.93 15.45
C ALA A 130 -1.97 7.43 15.31
N PRO A 131 -3.06 7.03 14.64
CA PRO A 131 -3.32 5.65 14.24
C PRO A 131 -2.16 5.00 13.49
N LEU A 132 -1.85 3.74 13.82
CA LEU A 132 -0.76 2.96 13.20
C LEU A 132 -1.21 2.07 12.04
N ASN A 133 -2.52 1.99 11.79
CA ASN A 133 -3.09 1.26 10.68
C ASN A 133 -4.28 2.02 10.10
N LEU A 134 -4.62 1.70 8.85
CA LEU A 134 -5.69 2.37 8.11
C LEU A 134 -7.06 2.22 8.79
N TRP A 135 -7.31 1.06 9.42
CA TRP A 135 -8.61 0.68 9.98
C TRP A 135 -9.00 1.56 11.18
N ASP A 136 -8.02 1.96 11.98
CA ASP A 136 -8.21 2.82 13.16
C ASP A 136 -8.59 4.27 12.81
N LEU A 137 -8.60 4.63 11.52
CA LEU A 137 -9.15 5.90 11.05
C LEU A 137 -10.68 5.88 10.87
N PHE A 138 -11.32 4.72 10.95
CA PHE A 138 -12.77 4.55 10.78
C PHE A 138 -13.46 4.40 12.14
N GLU A 139 -14.72 4.86 12.23
CA GLU A 139 -15.54 4.73 13.45
C GLU A 139 -15.69 3.26 13.88
N ASN A 140 -15.81 2.33 12.93
CA ASN A 140 -15.88 0.89 13.18
C ASN A 140 -14.67 0.17 12.56
N SER A 141 -13.52 0.27 13.21
CA SER A 141 -12.24 -0.32 12.78
C SER A 141 -12.34 -1.83 12.50
N GLU A 142 -13.04 -2.59 13.37
CA GLU A 142 -13.16 -4.05 13.23
C GLU A 142 -13.98 -4.47 12.00
N LEU A 143 -15.09 -3.78 11.73
CA LEU A 143 -15.91 -4.04 10.54
C LEU A 143 -15.14 -3.75 9.26
N VAL A 144 -14.44 -2.61 9.18
CA VAL A 144 -13.68 -2.26 7.97
C VAL A 144 -12.53 -3.23 7.77
N LYS A 145 -11.78 -3.55 8.83
CA LYS A 145 -10.68 -4.53 8.77
C LYS A 145 -11.15 -5.89 8.28
N SER A 146 -12.26 -6.41 8.81
CA SER A 146 -12.82 -7.70 8.38
C SER A 146 -13.39 -7.66 6.97
N THR A 147 -13.97 -6.55 6.54
CA THR A 147 -14.54 -6.42 5.19
C THR A 147 -13.46 -6.26 4.13
N TRP A 148 -12.39 -5.51 4.40
CA TRP A 148 -11.38 -5.16 3.39
C TRP A 148 -10.18 -6.11 3.36
N SER A 149 -9.99 -6.94 4.39
CA SER A 149 -8.90 -7.94 4.43
C SER A 149 -9.31 -9.32 3.91
N ASN A 150 -10.59 -9.53 3.61
CA ASN A 150 -11.13 -10.78 3.08
C ASN A 150 -11.52 -10.62 1.61
N ASP A 151 -11.99 -11.72 1.01
CA ASP A 151 -12.51 -11.72 -0.35
C ASP A 151 -13.62 -10.66 -0.51
N TYR A 152 -13.54 -9.90 -1.59
CA TYR A 152 -14.62 -8.99 -1.95
C TYR A 152 -15.86 -9.78 -2.37
N GLN A 153 -17.03 -9.16 -2.26
CA GLN A 153 -18.27 -9.77 -2.72
C GLN A 153 -18.32 -9.80 -4.25
N LEU A 154 -18.18 -10.99 -4.84
CA LEU A 154 -18.43 -11.21 -6.27
C LEU A 154 -19.89 -11.63 -6.48
N ILE A 155 -20.65 -10.84 -7.24
CA ILE A 155 -21.98 -11.21 -7.72
C ILE A 155 -21.84 -11.63 -9.18
N ASN A 156 -21.68 -12.93 -9.42
CA ASN A 156 -21.67 -13.49 -10.77
C ASN A 156 -23.08 -13.97 -11.15
N LEU A 157 -23.77 -13.20 -12.00
CA LEU A 157 -25.14 -13.48 -12.42
C LEU A 157 -25.29 -14.83 -13.15
N ARG A 158 -24.19 -15.36 -13.71
CA ARG A 158 -24.18 -16.68 -14.36
C ARG A 158 -24.34 -17.83 -13.38
N ASP A 159 -23.96 -17.62 -12.11
CA ASP A 159 -24.06 -18.62 -11.06
C ASP A 159 -25.43 -18.60 -10.35
N ILE A 160 -26.29 -17.63 -10.69
CA ILE A 160 -27.61 -17.44 -10.10
C ILE A 160 -28.68 -17.89 -11.11
N SER A 161 -29.60 -18.76 -10.68
CA SER A 161 -30.71 -19.21 -11.54
C SER A 161 -31.71 -18.09 -11.83
N ASP A 162 -32.34 -18.12 -12.98
CA ASP A 162 -33.35 -17.11 -13.37
C ASP A 162 -34.53 -17.10 -12.41
N GLU A 163 -34.90 -18.25 -11.86
CA GLU A 163 -35.93 -18.39 -10.83
C GLU A 163 -35.57 -17.59 -9.59
N LYS A 164 -34.30 -17.65 -9.16
CA LYS A 164 -33.80 -16.91 -8.00
C LYS A 164 -33.77 -15.41 -8.27
N LEU A 165 -33.40 -14.99 -9.48
CA LEU A 165 -33.44 -13.57 -9.88
C LEU A 165 -34.88 -13.04 -9.86
N LYS A 166 -35.84 -13.82 -10.38
CA LYS A 166 -37.26 -13.48 -10.46
C LYS A 166 -37.96 -13.33 -9.10
N GLU A 167 -37.37 -13.81 -8.01
CA GLU A 167 -37.84 -13.53 -6.64
C GLU A 167 -37.85 -12.02 -6.31
N ASN A 168 -37.09 -11.21 -7.05
CA ASN A 168 -37.02 -9.75 -6.89
C ASN A 168 -37.56 -9.04 -8.16
N PRO A 169 -38.89 -8.83 -8.30
CA PRO A 169 -39.52 -8.42 -9.56
C PRO A 169 -38.97 -7.13 -10.17
N TRP A 170 -38.50 -6.20 -9.35
CA TRP A 170 -37.97 -4.91 -9.80
C TRP A 170 -36.50 -4.97 -10.22
N LEU A 171 -35.73 -5.91 -9.66
CA LEU A 171 -34.30 -6.08 -9.95
C LEU A 171 -34.06 -7.13 -11.05
N ALA A 172 -34.96 -8.10 -11.17
CA ALA A 172 -34.87 -9.21 -12.12
C ALA A 172 -34.69 -8.75 -13.58
N PRO A 173 -35.40 -7.73 -14.12
CA PRO A 173 -35.22 -7.31 -15.50
C PRO A 173 -33.79 -6.85 -15.79
N LEU A 174 -33.20 -6.06 -14.89
CA LEU A 174 -31.81 -5.61 -15.00
C LEU A 174 -30.85 -6.82 -14.94
N GLN A 175 -31.03 -7.69 -13.95
CA GLN A 175 -30.10 -8.81 -13.74
C GLN A 175 -30.17 -9.86 -14.86
N ILE A 176 -31.37 -10.17 -15.36
CA ILE A 176 -31.53 -11.08 -16.52
C ILE A 176 -30.92 -10.44 -17.77
N LEU A 177 -31.19 -9.16 -18.03
CA LEU A 177 -30.57 -8.46 -19.17
C LEU A 177 -29.04 -8.50 -19.08
N MET A 178 -28.47 -8.13 -17.93
CA MET A 178 -27.01 -8.13 -17.72
C MET A 178 -26.41 -9.53 -17.79
N LYS A 179 -27.13 -10.56 -17.34
CA LYS A 179 -26.70 -11.96 -17.45
C LYS A 179 -26.52 -12.38 -18.91
N TYR A 180 -27.40 -11.92 -19.79
CA TYR A 180 -27.49 -12.38 -21.18
C TYR A 180 -27.00 -11.37 -22.23
N ILE A 181 -26.52 -10.18 -21.85
CA ILE A 181 -26.16 -9.09 -22.77
C ILE A 181 -25.12 -9.46 -23.84
N ASN A 182 -24.24 -10.41 -23.55
CA ASN A 182 -23.20 -10.89 -24.47
C ASN A 182 -23.56 -12.22 -25.14
N GLU A 183 -24.80 -12.72 -24.99
CA GLU A 183 -25.26 -13.92 -25.69
C GLU A 183 -25.87 -13.53 -27.05
N PRO A 184 -25.28 -14.00 -28.17
CA PRO A 184 -25.70 -13.59 -29.50
C PRO A 184 -27.18 -13.91 -29.83
N ASP A 185 -27.75 -14.90 -29.15
CA ASP A 185 -28.97 -15.58 -29.59
C ASP A 185 -30.25 -15.21 -28.80
N LEU A 186 -30.17 -14.27 -27.85
CA LEU A 186 -31.30 -13.95 -26.95
C LEU A 186 -32.06 -12.66 -27.27
N LEU A 187 -31.57 -11.82 -28.18
CA LEU A 187 -32.31 -10.66 -28.67
C LEU A 187 -32.77 -10.92 -30.11
N PRO A 188 -34.08 -10.95 -30.40
CA PRO A 188 -34.54 -11.00 -31.78
C PRO A 188 -34.03 -9.75 -32.52
N ARG A 189 -33.43 -9.96 -33.70
CA ARG A 189 -33.08 -8.88 -34.63
C ARG A 189 -34.32 -8.29 -35.26
#